data_AF-A0A6L9Z5K3-F1
#
_entry.id   AF-A0A6L9Z5K3-F1
#
_cell.length_a   1.000
_cell.length_b   1.000
_cell.length_c   1.000
_cell.angle_alpha   90.00
_cell.angle_beta   90.00
_cell.angle_gamma   90.00
#
_symmetry.space_group_name_H-M   'P 1'
#
loop_
_entity.id
_entity.type
_entity.pdbx_description
1 polymer ?
#
loop_
_entity_poly.entity_id
_entity_poly.type
_entity_poly.pdbx_seq_one_letter_code
_entity_poly.pdbx_strand_id
1 'polypeptide(L)'
;GLSYATELIKHPNTSNLYLYQNPTDNAKADFSNLECRWQDIPSKYGETISLIVKATSNQGDLANLTYRKIIEKIDTIYGSEELLNPVDKNYLNLGFSYQKLSAETRLCAQSSKLSHRMLYFLKIWFENFLGWLLMRLKVKFPDGDWGAYKRNAIAATDYRKFDDMLRMVIAGNEAQRKQLTDYLEKNYKQGKLVYGLHISDRALMTCLVFERHGRQVHFVDGADGGYAVAAKDMKDRLKENATDSKSAFRTPVNPDD
;
A
#
# COMPACT_ATOMS: atom_id res chain seq x y z
N GLY A 1 -1.73 -20.30 -0.07
CA GLY A 1 -1.73 -18.83 -0.21
C GLY A 1 -0.51 -18.22 0.47
N LEU A 2 -0.35 -16.91 0.36
CA LEU A 2 0.72 -16.12 0.99
C LEU A 2 0.67 -16.17 2.51
N SER A 3 -0.53 -16.28 3.09
CA SER A 3 -0.73 -16.44 4.54
C SER A 3 -0.11 -17.73 5.06
N TYR A 4 -0.27 -18.84 4.33
CA TYR A 4 0.33 -20.13 4.69
C TYR A 4 1.86 -20.10 4.55
N ALA A 5 2.38 -19.51 3.48
CA ALA A 5 3.84 -19.32 3.33
C ALA A 5 4.41 -18.46 4.48
N THR A 6 3.69 -17.40 4.88
CA THR A 6 4.07 -16.56 6.01
C THR A 6 4.10 -17.35 7.32
N GLU A 7 3.13 -18.23 7.54
CA GLU A 7 3.09 -19.12 8.70
C GLU A 7 4.29 -20.07 8.70
N LEU A 8 4.54 -20.76 7.58
CA LEU A 8 5.67 -21.68 7.44
C LEU A 8 7.04 -21.02 7.71
N ILE A 9 7.25 -19.80 7.22
CA ILE A 9 8.51 -19.06 7.40
C ILE A 9 8.68 -18.59 8.86
N LYS A 10 7.58 -18.25 9.55
CA LYS A 10 7.62 -17.67 10.90
C LYS A 10 7.43 -18.69 12.02
N HIS A 11 6.88 -19.86 11.73
CA HIS A 11 6.57 -20.84 12.74
C HIS A 11 7.87 -21.50 13.25
N PRO A 12 8.08 -21.59 14.58
CA PRO A 12 9.35 -22.10 15.14
C PRO A 12 9.78 -23.46 14.58
N ASN A 13 8.83 -24.37 14.39
CA ASN A 13 9.10 -25.74 13.92
C ASN A 13 9.48 -25.82 12.42
N THR A 14 9.10 -24.85 11.59
CA THR A 14 9.30 -24.91 10.13
C THR A 14 10.24 -23.84 9.60
N SER A 15 10.46 -22.75 10.35
CA SER A 15 11.29 -21.60 9.96
C SER A 15 12.68 -22.00 9.46
N ASN A 16 13.33 -22.96 10.12
CA ASN A 16 14.67 -23.46 9.74
C ASN A 16 14.71 -24.09 8.33
N LEU A 17 13.59 -24.64 7.84
CA LEU A 17 13.50 -25.24 6.50
C LEU A 17 13.49 -24.17 5.39
N TYR A 18 13.06 -22.95 5.72
CA TYR A 18 12.88 -21.85 4.77
C TYR A 18 13.89 -20.72 4.97
N LEU A 19 14.86 -20.90 5.88
CA LEU A 19 15.92 -19.94 6.10
C LEU A 19 16.87 -19.93 4.89
N TYR A 20 17.16 -18.75 4.36
CA TYR A 20 18.12 -18.61 3.27
C TYR A 20 19.53 -19.01 3.75
N GLN A 21 20.09 -20.07 3.17
CA GLN A 21 21.29 -20.72 3.70
C GLN A 21 22.62 -20.13 3.21
N ASN A 22 22.61 -19.22 2.23
CA ASN A 22 23.84 -18.68 1.61
C ASN A 22 23.98 -17.16 1.76
N PRO A 23 24.14 -16.62 2.98
CA PRO A 23 24.25 -15.18 3.22
C PRO A 23 25.51 -14.52 2.64
N THR A 24 26.48 -15.30 2.13
CA THR A 24 27.72 -14.79 1.51
C THR A 24 27.59 -14.49 0.02
N ASP A 25 26.43 -14.75 -0.59
CA ASP A 25 26.17 -14.35 -1.97
C ASP A 25 26.05 -12.83 -2.00
N ASN A 26 27.06 -12.15 -2.52
CA ASN A 26 27.08 -10.69 -2.73
C ASN A 26 26.17 -10.33 -3.92
N ALA A 27 24.91 -10.78 -3.88
CA ALA A 27 23.90 -10.46 -4.86
C ALA A 27 23.71 -8.94 -4.87
N LYS A 28 24.09 -8.29 -5.97
CA LYS A 28 23.84 -6.87 -6.16
C LYS A 28 22.35 -6.69 -6.44
N ALA A 29 21.68 -5.90 -5.62
CA ALA A 29 20.30 -5.52 -5.88
C ALA A 29 20.21 -4.71 -7.18
N ASP A 30 19.29 -5.08 -8.06
CA ASP A 30 18.96 -4.34 -9.27
C ASP A 30 17.83 -3.35 -8.98
N PHE A 31 18.10 -2.06 -9.20
CA PHE A 31 17.15 -0.96 -9.00
C PHE A 31 16.80 -0.26 -10.32
N SER A 32 17.15 -0.82 -11.47
CA SER A 32 17.07 -0.15 -12.78
C SER A 32 15.67 0.34 -13.16
N ASN A 33 14.61 -0.27 -12.60
CA ASN A 33 13.21 0.08 -12.90
C ASN A 33 12.51 0.86 -11.77
N LEU A 34 13.22 1.25 -10.70
CA LEU A 34 12.67 2.03 -9.60
C LEU A 34 12.84 3.54 -9.86
N GLU A 35 11.84 4.14 -10.49
CA GLU A 35 11.84 5.56 -10.88
C GLU A 35 10.71 6.34 -10.18
N CYS A 36 10.73 6.40 -8.84
CA CYS A 36 9.74 7.21 -8.14
C CYS A 36 10.12 8.69 -8.17
N ARG A 37 9.51 9.43 -9.11
CA ARG A 37 9.74 10.86 -9.32
C ARG A 37 8.55 11.73 -8.96
N TRP A 38 7.53 11.14 -8.35
CA TRP A 38 6.36 11.85 -7.87
C TRP A 38 6.58 12.32 -6.43
N GLN A 39 5.94 13.43 -6.09
CA GLN A 39 5.84 13.88 -4.71
C GLN A 39 4.82 13.02 -3.96
N ASP A 40 4.86 13.07 -2.62
CA ASP A 40 3.75 12.62 -1.78
C ASP A 40 2.46 13.27 -2.26
N ILE A 41 1.36 12.52 -2.21
CA ILE A 41 0.08 12.91 -2.79
C ILE A 41 -0.86 13.30 -1.65
N PRO A 42 -1.11 14.60 -1.40
CA PRO A 42 -2.02 15.02 -0.35
C PRO A 42 -3.43 14.45 -0.55
N SER A 43 -4.11 14.15 0.55
CA SER A 43 -5.51 13.71 0.49
C SER A 43 -6.42 14.82 -0.01
N LYS A 44 -7.31 14.49 -0.96
CA LYS A 44 -8.36 15.37 -1.47
C LYS A 44 -9.33 15.86 -0.37
N TYR A 45 -9.50 15.05 0.67
CA TYR A 45 -10.55 15.20 1.68
C TYR A 45 -9.99 15.30 3.10
N GLY A 46 -8.66 15.44 3.24
CA GLY A 46 -7.96 15.58 4.51
C GLY A 46 -7.42 14.28 5.11
N GLU A 47 -8.03 13.12 4.85
CA GLU A 47 -7.56 11.83 5.36
C GLU A 47 -7.20 10.84 4.23
N THR A 48 -6.10 10.11 4.41
CA THR A 48 -5.71 8.91 3.66
C THR A 48 -5.64 7.74 4.61
N ILE A 49 -6.44 6.72 4.33
CA ILE A 49 -6.69 5.58 5.22
C ILE A 49 -6.01 4.34 4.64
N SER A 50 -5.01 3.81 5.34
CA SER A 50 -4.46 2.47 5.06
C SER A 50 -5.29 1.44 5.81
N LEU A 51 -5.97 0.57 5.07
CA LEU A 51 -6.90 -0.44 5.58
C LEU A 51 -6.40 -1.84 5.25
N ILE A 52 -6.41 -2.73 6.24
CA ILE A 52 -6.22 -4.17 6.07
C ILE A 52 -7.41 -4.89 6.68
N VAL A 53 -8.01 -5.83 5.96
CA VAL A 53 -9.12 -6.66 6.46
C VAL A 53 -8.89 -8.11 6.11
N LYS A 54 -9.01 -8.98 7.12
CA LYS A 54 -8.94 -10.43 6.98
C LYS A 54 -10.24 -11.05 7.49
N ALA A 55 -10.92 -11.85 6.67
CA ALA A 55 -12.07 -12.63 7.12
C ALA A 55 -11.61 -13.75 8.09
N THR A 56 -12.39 -14.03 9.13
CA THR A 56 -12.05 -15.06 10.12
C THR A 56 -12.43 -16.47 9.65
N SER A 57 -13.39 -16.57 8.73
CA SER A 57 -13.85 -17.85 8.19
C SER A 57 -12.75 -18.55 7.38
N ASN A 58 -12.48 -19.81 7.70
CA ASN A 58 -11.63 -20.70 6.91
C ASN A 58 -12.36 -21.31 5.69
N GLN A 59 -13.68 -21.15 5.61
CA GLN A 59 -14.48 -21.56 4.45
C GLN A 59 -14.44 -20.45 3.39
N GLY A 60 -13.99 -20.80 2.18
CA GLY A 60 -13.76 -19.86 1.08
C GLY A 60 -14.99 -19.04 0.70
N ASP A 61 -16.16 -19.67 0.60
CA ASP A 61 -17.40 -18.98 0.18
C ASP A 61 -17.85 -17.93 1.20
N LEU A 62 -17.82 -18.26 2.50
CA LEU A 62 -18.21 -17.33 3.55
C LEU A 62 -17.20 -16.18 3.71
N ALA A 63 -15.90 -16.47 3.52
CA ALA A 63 -14.87 -15.43 3.48
C ALA A 63 -15.09 -14.48 2.29
N ASN A 64 -15.36 -15.02 1.09
CA ASN A 64 -15.65 -14.23 -0.11
C ASN A 64 -16.90 -13.36 0.05
N LEU A 65 -17.96 -13.88 0.66
CA LEU A 65 -19.16 -13.10 0.99
C LEU A 65 -18.85 -11.95 1.96
N THR A 66 -17.96 -12.17 2.92
CA THR A 66 -17.51 -11.13 3.86
C THR A 66 -16.77 -10.03 3.11
N TYR A 67 -15.83 -10.38 2.24
CA TYR A 67 -15.09 -9.40 1.43
C TYR A 67 -15.99 -8.60 0.49
N ARG A 68 -16.94 -9.25 -0.20
CA ARG A 68 -17.93 -8.55 -1.06
C ARG A 68 -18.71 -7.50 -0.28
N LYS A 69 -19.26 -7.86 0.88
CA LYS A 69 -20.00 -6.93 1.75
C LYS A 69 -19.16 -5.75 2.23
N ILE A 70 -17.87 -5.98 2.52
CA ILE A 70 -16.96 -4.89 2.92
C ILE A 70 -16.71 -3.94 1.76
N ILE A 71 -16.43 -4.47 0.57
CA ILE A 71 -16.19 -3.67 -0.65
C ILE A 71 -17.44 -2.85 -0.99
N GLU A 72 -18.62 -3.48 -1.02
CA GLU A 72 -19.90 -2.79 -1.25
C GLU A 72 -20.14 -1.68 -0.21
N LYS A 73 -19.80 -1.92 1.05
CA LYS A 73 -19.93 -0.92 2.10
C LYS A 73 -18.95 0.24 1.92
N ILE A 74 -17.72 -0.04 1.52
CA ILE A 74 -16.71 0.99 1.19
C ILE A 74 -17.21 1.83 0.01
N ASP A 75 -17.66 1.19 -1.06
CA ASP A 75 -18.18 1.89 -2.25
C ASP A 75 -19.41 2.75 -1.90
N THR A 76 -20.26 2.30 -0.96
CA THR A 76 -21.39 3.10 -0.44
C THR A 76 -20.94 4.34 0.35
N ILE A 77 -19.85 4.24 1.14
CA ILE A 77 -19.37 5.32 2.01
C ILE A 77 -18.53 6.35 1.22
N TYR A 78 -17.63 5.87 0.37
CA TYR A 78 -16.63 6.69 -0.32
C TYR A 78 -17.03 7.03 -1.77
N GLY A 79 -17.97 6.29 -2.35
CA GLY A 79 -18.45 6.51 -3.71
C GLY A 79 -17.64 5.74 -4.75
N SER A 80 -17.52 6.33 -5.94
CA SER A 80 -16.83 5.70 -7.08
C SER A 80 -15.33 5.55 -6.84
N GLU A 81 -14.72 4.68 -7.65
CA GLU A 81 -13.27 4.44 -7.66
C GLU A 81 -12.45 5.73 -7.78
N GLU A 82 -12.89 6.69 -8.60
CA GLU A 82 -12.20 7.97 -8.78
C GLU A 82 -12.20 8.82 -7.49
N LEU A 83 -13.27 8.73 -6.70
CA LEU A 83 -13.38 9.47 -5.44
C LEU A 83 -12.52 8.82 -4.35
N LEU A 84 -12.55 7.49 -4.24
CA LEU A 84 -11.87 6.76 -3.17
C LEU A 84 -10.37 6.56 -3.45
N ASN A 85 -9.92 6.58 -4.71
CA ASN A 85 -8.51 6.47 -5.06
C ASN A 85 -7.72 7.69 -4.53
N PRO A 86 -6.69 7.47 -3.69
CA PRO A 86 -5.88 8.55 -3.12
C PRO A 86 -5.00 9.26 -4.15
N VAL A 87 -4.75 8.66 -5.31
CA VAL A 87 -3.94 9.24 -6.38
C VAL A 87 -4.81 10.10 -7.30
N ASP A 88 -4.83 11.41 -7.04
CA ASP A 88 -5.53 12.37 -7.89
C ASP A 88 -4.67 12.94 -9.01
N LYS A 89 -5.29 13.25 -10.15
CA LYS A 89 -4.61 13.93 -11.25
C LYS A 89 -4.07 15.33 -10.87
N ASN A 90 -4.79 16.06 -10.02
CA ASN A 90 -4.42 17.44 -9.62
C ASN A 90 -3.31 17.44 -8.56
N TYR A 91 -3.29 16.42 -7.69
CA TYR A 91 -2.30 16.29 -6.62
C TYR A 91 -1.06 15.48 -7.03
N LEU A 92 -1.12 14.73 -8.14
CA LEU A 92 0.01 13.97 -8.67
C LEU A 92 1.02 14.89 -9.37
N ASN A 93 2.03 15.35 -8.64
CA ASN A 93 3.03 16.32 -9.10
C ASN A 93 4.44 15.73 -9.10
N LEU A 94 5.24 16.09 -10.12
CA LEU A 94 6.64 15.66 -10.20
C LEU A 94 7.50 16.37 -9.14
N GLY A 95 8.44 15.63 -8.57
CA GLY A 95 9.44 16.14 -7.63
C GLY A 95 10.60 16.79 -8.37
N PHE A 96 10.94 18.02 -7.99
CA PHE A 96 12.10 18.75 -8.53
C PHE A 96 13.16 19.04 -7.47
N SER A 97 12.84 18.87 -6.19
CA SER A 97 13.77 19.16 -5.10
C SER A 97 14.79 18.02 -4.92
N TYR A 98 16.01 18.39 -4.52
CA TYR A 98 17.06 17.43 -4.22
C TYR A 98 16.63 16.40 -3.18
N GLN A 99 15.89 16.81 -2.14
CA GLN A 99 15.40 15.91 -1.10
C GLN A 99 14.56 14.76 -1.70
N LYS A 100 13.67 15.06 -2.66
CA LYS A 100 12.80 14.08 -3.31
C LYS A 100 13.57 13.17 -4.29
N LEU A 101 14.59 13.68 -4.97
CA LEU A 101 15.37 12.92 -5.96
C LEU A 101 16.65 12.26 -5.38
N SER A 102 16.98 12.56 -4.12
CA SER A 102 18.20 12.07 -3.47
C SER A 102 18.21 10.57 -3.25
N ALA A 103 17.05 9.93 -3.12
CA ALA A 103 16.94 8.49 -2.98
C ALA A 103 17.40 7.78 -4.26
N GLU A 104 16.78 8.12 -5.40
CA GLU A 104 17.19 7.62 -6.74
C GLU A 104 18.65 7.96 -7.02
N THR A 105 19.07 9.20 -6.74
CA THR A 105 20.46 9.62 -6.97
C THR A 105 21.46 8.82 -6.15
N ARG A 106 21.16 8.47 -4.90
CA ARG A 106 22.08 7.69 -4.05
C ARG A 106 22.12 6.22 -4.42
N LEU A 107 21.00 5.66 -4.88
CA LEU A 107 20.87 4.25 -5.27
C LEU A 107 21.46 3.97 -6.65
N CYS A 108 21.20 4.86 -7.62
CA CYS A 108 21.54 4.63 -9.02
C CYS A 108 22.86 5.29 -9.45
N ALA A 109 23.40 6.25 -8.69
CA ALA A 109 24.74 6.76 -8.98
C ALA A 109 25.78 5.66 -8.74
N GLN A 110 26.38 5.18 -9.82
CA GLN A 110 27.41 4.13 -9.83
C GLN A 110 28.69 4.50 -9.05
N SER A 111 28.83 5.75 -8.62
CA SER A 111 29.99 6.26 -7.87
C SER A 111 29.57 7.05 -6.64
N SER A 112 30.34 6.92 -5.56
CA SER A 112 30.20 7.72 -4.34
C SER A 112 30.69 9.16 -4.51
N LYS A 113 31.38 9.49 -5.62
CA LYS A 113 31.90 10.83 -5.91
C LYS A 113 30.77 11.85 -6.06
N LEU A 114 30.92 13.00 -5.40
CA LEU A 114 29.91 14.06 -5.37
C LEU A 114 29.59 14.60 -6.77
N SER A 115 30.58 14.75 -7.65
CA SER A 115 30.40 15.24 -9.02
C SER A 115 29.48 14.34 -9.86
N HIS A 116 29.64 13.01 -9.78
CA HIS A 116 28.79 12.06 -10.48
C HIS A 116 27.34 12.10 -9.96
N ARG A 117 27.16 12.24 -8.64
CA ARG A 117 25.82 12.39 -8.04
C ARG A 117 25.14 13.67 -8.48
N MET A 118 25.88 14.78 -8.58
CA MET A 118 25.33 16.05 -9.07
C MET A 118 24.96 15.98 -10.55
N LEU A 119 25.79 15.38 -11.41
CA LEU A 119 25.47 15.20 -12.82
C LEU A 119 24.21 14.33 -13.01
N TYR A 120 24.11 13.23 -12.27
CA TYR A 120 22.93 12.37 -12.32
C TYR A 120 21.67 13.07 -11.79
N PHE A 121 21.79 13.86 -10.72
CA PHE A 121 20.70 14.71 -10.24
C PHE A 121 20.22 15.70 -11.31
N LEU A 122 21.14 16.41 -11.98
CA LEU A 122 20.80 17.34 -13.06
C LEU A 122 20.12 16.62 -14.24
N LYS A 123 20.57 15.41 -14.57
CA LYS A 123 19.92 14.55 -15.56
C LYS A 123 18.46 14.26 -15.18
N ILE A 124 18.21 13.74 -13.98
CA ILE A 124 16.84 13.44 -13.53
C ILE A 124 15.98 14.69 -13.48
N TRP A 125 16.55 15.79 -13.00
CA TRP A 125 15.85 17.07 -12.94
C TRP A 125 15.39 17.53 -14.33
N PHE A 126 16.28 17.43 -15.34
CA PHE A 126 15.96 17.77 -16.71
C PHE A 126 14.90 16.84 -17.31
N GLU A 127 15.00 15.52 -17.06
CA GLU A 127 13.98 14.56 -17.49
C GLU A 127 12.60 14.86 -16.87
N ASN A 128 12.54 15.22 -15.59
CA ASN A 128 11.31 15.63 -14.92
C ASN A 128 10.76 16.93 -15.49
N PHE A 129 11.63 17.89 -15.81
CA PHE A 129 11.23 19.16 -16.40
C PHE A 129 10.62 18.93 -17.79
N LEU A 130 11.28 18.11 -18.61
CA LEU A 130 10.79 17.75 -19.93
C LEU A 130 9.46 16.99 -19.82
N GLY A 131 9.36 15.99 -18.95
CA GLY A 131 8.12 15.25 -18.71
C GLY A 131 6.97 16.17 -18.24
N TRP A 132 7.25 17.09 -17.32
CA TRP A 132 6.29 18.11 -16.88
C TRP A 132 5.82 18.99 -18.04
N LEU A 133 6.75 19.49 -18.86
CA LEU A 133 6.44 20.35 -20.00
C LEU A 133 5.58 19.61 -21.04
N LEU A 134 5.96 18.37 -21.39
CA LEU A 134 5.22 17.54 -22.34
C LEU A 134 3.81 17.20 -21.84
N MET A 135 3.65 16.87 -20.56
CA MET A 135 2.34 16.67 -19.94
C MET A 135 1.49 17.95 -19.95
N ARG A 136 2.11 19.10 -19.64
CA ARG A 136 1.42 20.40 -19.61
C ARG A 136 0.93 20.82 -20.99
N LEU A 137 1.76 20.62 -22.02
CA LEU A 137 1.43 20.90 -23.41
C LEU A 137 0.57 19.81 -24.06
N LYS A 138 0.33 18.68 -23.38
CA LYS A 138 -0.44 17.53 -23.87
C LYS A 138 0.08 17.00 -25.22
N VAL A 139 1.41 16.94 -25.36
CA VAL A 139 2.05 16.52 -26.61
C VAL A 139 1.78 15.04 -26.89
N LYS A 140 1.52 14.72 -28.16
CA LYS A 140 1.35 13.34 -28.64
C LYS A 140 2.49 12.98 -29.56
N PHE A 141 3.16 11.88 -29.25
CA PHE A 141 4.15 11.24 -30.11
C PHE A 141 3.62 9.87 -30.57
N PRO A 142 4.18 9.29 -31.64
CA PRO A 142 3.87 7.92 -32.04
C PRO A 142 4.04 6.92 -30.89
N ASP A 143 5.05 7.14 -30.04
CA ASP A 143 5.41 6.25 -28.94
C ASP A 143 4.68 6.58 -27.61
N GLY A 144 3.75 7.55 -27.60
CA GLY A 144 2.99 7.86 -26.38
C GLY A 144 2.21 9.18 -26.35
N ASP A 145 1.14 9.18 -25.54
CA ASP A 145 0.32 10.36 -25.24
C ASP A 145 0.66 10.94 -23.86
N TRP A 146 1.35 12.09 -23.84
CA TRP A 146 1.71 12.78 -22.60
C TRP A 146 0.52 13.49 -21.94
N GLY A 147 -0.53 13.83 -22.69
CA GLY A 147 -1.77 14.36 -22.14
C GLY A 147 -2.56 13.32 -21.33
N ALA A 148 -2.43 12.04 -21.70
CA ALA A 148 -3.01 10.90 -21.00
C ALA A 148 -2.12 10.34 -19.88
N TYR A 149 -0.85 10.74 -19.80
CA TYR A 149 0.15 10.10 -18.94
C TYR A 149 -0.26 9.97 -17.48
N LYS A 150 -0.72 11.05 -16.84
CA LYS A 150 -1.19 11.00 -15.43
C LYS A 150 -2.35 10.03 -15.24
N ARG A 151 -3.30 9.98 -16.18
CA ARG A 151 -4.44 9.05 -16.11
C ARG A 151 -3.96 7.60 -16.22
N ASN A 152 -3.03 7.32 -17.12
CA ASN A 152 -2.45 5.99 -17.28
C ASN A 152 -1.64 5.58 -16.04
N ALA A 153 -0.93 6.52 -15.42
CA ALA A 153 -0.23 6.28 -14.15
C ALA A 153 -1.22 5.95 -13.03
N ILE A 154 -2.30 6.73 -12.87
CA ILE A 154 -3.36 6.49 -11.88
C ILE A 154 -4.02 5.12 -12.10
N ALA A 155 -4.34 4.77 -13.35
CA ALA A 155 -4.94 3.48 -13.67
C ALA A 155 -4.03 2.28 -13.38
N ALA A 156 -2.71 2.51 -13.31
CA ALA A 156 -1.71 1.49 -12.96
C ALA A 156 -1.37 1.47 -11.45
N THR A 157 -2.17 2.13 -10.61
CA THR A 157 -1.98 2.13 -9.15
C THR A 157 -2.68 0.94 -8.49
N ASP A 158 -2.04 0.37 -7.46
CA ASP A 158 -2.55 -0.79 -6.72
C ASP A 158 -3.28 -0.41 -5.41
N TYR A 159 -3.93 0.76 -5.40
CA TYR A 159 -4.58 1.32 -4.21
C TYR A 159 -5.64 0.37 -3.60
N ARG A 160 -6.15 -0.61 -4.37
CA ARG A 160 -6.98 -1.73 -3.94
C ARG A 160 -6.30 -3.05 -4.36
N LYS A 161 -5.94 -3.90 -3.40
CA LYS A 161 -5.25 -5.18 -3.63
C LYS A 161 -5.71 -6.28 -2.70
N PHE A 162 -5.58 -7.53 -3.16
CA PHE A 162 -6.03 -8.72 -2.44
C PHE A 162 -4.95 -9.80 -2.45
N ASP A 163 -4.40 -10.14 -1.28
CA ASP A 163 -3.26 -11.05 -1.07
C ASP A 163 -3.55 -12.11 0.02
N ASP A 164 -4.74 -12.73 -0.03
CA ASP A 164 -5.44 -13.48 1.05
C ASP A 164 -6.18 -12.60 2.06
N MET A 165 -5.89 -11.30 2.06
CA MET A 165 -6.58 -10.26 2.80
C MET A 165 -6.86 -9.07 1.89
N LEU A 166 -7.90 -8.31 2.20
CA LEU A 166 -8.20 -7.06 1.50
C LEU A 166 -7.29 -5.97 2.03
N ARG A 167 -6.59 -5.27 1.13
CA ARG A 167 -5.76 -4.11 1.45
C ARG A 167 -6.18 -2.94 0.58
N MET A 168 -6.44 -1.80 1.20
CA MET A 168 -6.80 -0.60 0.48
C MET A 168 -6.11 0.64 1.06
N VAL A 169 -5.75 1.57 0.20
CA VAL A 169 -5.45 2.96 0.58
C VAL A 169 -6.58 3.81 0.02
N ILE A 170 -7.27 4.54 0.91
CA ILE A 170 -8.51 5.22 0.58
C ILE A 170 -8.38 6.71 0.92
N ALA A 171 -8.71 7.59 -0.02
CA ALA A 171 -8.91 9.00 0.30
C ALA A 171 -10.34 9.23 0.81
N GLY A 172 -10.48 9.97 1.90
CA GLY A 172 -11.77 10.34 2.46
C GLY A 172 -11.65 11.35 3.59
N ASN A 173 -12.77 11.58 4.26
CA ASN A 173 -12.85 12.47 5.42
C ASN A 173 -13.17 11.71 6.71
N GLU A 174 -13.09 12.43 7.82
CA GLU A 174 -13.30 11.88 9.16
C GLU A 174 -14.68 11.23 9.34
N ALA A 175 -15.73 11.79 8.74
CA ALA A 175 -17.09 11.24 8.86
C ALA A 175 -17.20 9.89 8.13
N GLN A 176 -16.64 9.79 6.92
CA GLN A 176 -16.57 8.54 6.16
C GLN A 176 -15.74 7.49 6.88
N ARG A 177 -14.59 7.88 7.43
CA ARG A 177 -13.73 7.01 8.24
C ARG A 177 -14.47 6.45 9.45
N LYS A 178 -15.19 7.30 10.20
CA LYS A 178 -15.98 6.86 11.37
C LYS A 178 -17.04 5.85 10.96
N GLN A 179 -17.81 6.11 9.90
CA GLN A 179 -18.81 5.16 9.40
C GLN A 179 -18.19 3.81 8.99
N LEU A 180 -17.03 3.82 8.34
CA LEU A 180 -16.32 2.60 7.98
C LEU A 180 -15.83 1.85 9.24
N THR A 181 -15.25 2.58 10.18
CA THR A 181 -14.71 2.02 11.43
C THR A 181 -15.82 1.37 12.24
N ASP A 182 -16.98 2.02 12.40
CA ASP A 182 -18.13 1.46 13.12
C ASP A 182 -18.64 0.16 12.46
N TYR A 183 -18.66 0.11 11.14
CA TYR A 183 -19.04 -1.09 10.40
C TYR A 183 -18.03 -2.23 10.60
N LEU A 184 -16.74 -1.94 10.50
CA LEU A 184 -15.67 -2.92 10.71
C LEU A 184 -15.68 -3.43 12.15
N GLU A 185 -15.83 -2.54 13.12
CA GLU A 185 -15.88 -2.85 14.55
C GLU A 185 -17.07 -3.74 14.90
N LYS A 186 -18.25 -3.46 14.34
CA LYS A 186 -19.42 -4.34 14.50
C LYS A 186 -19.16 -5.75 13.97
N ASN A 187 -18.51 -5.88 12.81
CA ASN A 187 -18.20 -7.20 12.24
C ASN A 187 -17.06 -7.91 12.98
N TYR A 188 -16.11 -7.16 13.53
CA TYR A 188 -15.04 -7.67 14.40
C TYR A 188 -15.61 -8.28 15.68
N LYS A 189 -16.48 -7.54 16.39
CA LYS A 189 -17.18 -8.05 17.60
C LYS A 189 -18.07 -9.26 17.34
N GLN A 190 -18.53 -9.42 16.10
CA GLN A 190 -19.29 -10.60 15.65
C GLN A 190 -18.39 -11.76 15.21
N GLY A 191 -17.06 -11.63 15.31
CA GLY A 191 -16.08 -12.64 14.92
C GLY A 191 -15.97 -12.87 13.41
N LYS A 192 -16.58 -12.03 12.57
CA LYS A 192 -16.65 -12.25 11.11
C LYS A 192 -15.36 -11.90 10.39
N LEU A 193 -14.65 -10.88 10.88
CA LEU A 193 -13.41 -10.38 10.31
C LEU A 193 -12.50 -9.86 11.42
N VAL A 194 -11.24 -9.63 11.08
CA VAL A 194 -10.32 -8.79 11.83
C VAL A 194 -9.76 -7.74 10.88
N TYR A 195 -9.59 -6.52 11.36
CA TYR A 195 -9.13 -5.40 10.55
C TYR A 195 -8.05 -4.62 11.27
N GLY A 196 -7.32 -3.82 10.51
CA GLY A 196 -6.48 -2.77 11.07
C GLY A 196 -6.51 -1.54 10.17
N LEU A 197 -6.39 -0.37 10.78
CA LEU A 197 -6.59 0.92 10.12
C LEU A 197 -5.52 1.91 10.58
N HIS A 198 -4.99 2.69 9.64
CA HIS A 198 -4.10 3.81 9.93
C HIS A 198 -4.54 5.05 9.14
N ILE A 199 -4.44 6.22 9.76
CA ILE A 199 -4.82 7.51 9.18
C ILE A 199 -3.55 8.32 8.93
N SER A 200 -3.47 8.94 7.77
CA SER A 200 -2.44 9.91 7.39
C SER A 200 -3.08 11.05 6.59
N ASP A 201 -2.32 12.07 6.23
CA ASP A 201 -2.79 13.21 5.43
C ASP A 201 -2.42 13.11 3.94
N ARG A 202 -1.63 12.10 3.56
CA ARG A 202 -1.09 11.93 2.21
C ARG A 202 -0.77 10.46 1.89
N ALA A 203 -0.80 10.13 0.61
CA ALA A 203 -0.35 8.85 0.09
C ALA A 203 1.09 8.93 -0.46
N LEU A 204 1.77 7.80 -0.40
CA LEU A 204 3.08 7.56 -0.97
C LEU A 204 2.93 6.61 -2.15
N MET A 205 3.74 6.84 -3.19
CA MET A 205 3.76 6.00 -4.37
C MET A 205 5.17 5.43 -4.57
N THR A 206 5.28 4.15 -4.90
CA THR A 206 6.53 3.50 -5.30
C THR A 206 6.38 3.00 -6.72
N CYS A 207 7.22 3.49 -7.62
CA CYS A 207 7.05 3.31 -9.05
C CYS A 207 8.00 2.22 -9.58
N LEU A 208 7.42 1.18 -10.17
CA LEU A 208 8.15 0.19 -10.96
C LEU A 208 7.81 0.42 -12.43
N VAL A 209 8.73 1.06 -13.15
CA VAL A 209 8.53 1.53 -14.52
C VAL A 209 9.44 0.73 -15.44
N PHE A 210 8.85 -0.10 -16.30
CA PHE A 210 9.61 -0.82 -17.32
C PHE A 210 9.50 -0.14 -18.68
N GLU A 211 8.31 0.40 -18.98
CA GLU A 211 8.02 1.19 -20.17
C GLU A 211 7.18 2.40 -19.77
N ARG A 212 7.65 3.60 -20.09
CA ARG A 212 7.04 4.86 -19.63
C ARG A 212 5.57 4.99 -20.04
N HIS A 213 5.23 4.63 -21.28
CA HIS A 213 3.85 4.71 -21.79
C HIS A 213 3.12 3.35 -21.85
N GLY A 214 3.68 2.33 -21.22
CA GLY A 214 3.14 0.97 -21.26
C GLY A 214 3.19 0.32 -19.89
N ARG A 215 4.09 -0.65 -19.75
CA ARG A 215 4.22 -1.50 -18.56
C ARG A 215 4.82 -0.74 -17.38
N GLN A 216 3.94 -0.32 -16.48
CA GLN A 216 4.27 0.30 -15.20
C GLN A 216 3.33 -0.24 -14.11
N VAL A 217 3.84 -0.34 -12.89
CA VAL A 217 3.04 -0.66 -11.70
C VAL A 217 3.40 0.34 -10.61
N HIS A 218 2.39 0.93 -9.99
CA HIS A 218 2.56 1.93 -8.95
C HIS A 218 1.99 1.42 -7.64
N PHE A 219 2.87 1.11 -6.69
CA PHE A 219 2.47 0.68 -5.36
C PHE A 219 2.08 1.89 -4.52
N VAL A 220 0.89 1.87 -3.94
CA VAL A 220 0.35 2.93 -3.10
C VAL A 220 0.32 2.47 -1.64
N ASP A 221 0.77 3.35 -0.74
CA ASP A 221 0.66 3.25 0.72
C ASP A 221 0.28 4.61 1.33
N GLY A 222 -0.21 4.63 2.57
CA GLY A 222 -0.36 5.84 3.37
C GLY A 222 0.96 6.29 3.97
N ALA A 223 1.09 7.59 4.25
CA ALA A 223 2.28 8.12 4.91
C ALA A 223 2.36 7.71 6.39
N ASP A 224 3.48 8.09 7.03
CA ASP A 224 3.71 7.99 8.48
C ASP A 224 3.51 6.56 9.03
N GLY A 225 3.86 5.57 8.19
CA GLY A 225 3.86 4.16 8.52
C GLY A 225 2.79 3.34 7.81
N GLY A 226 1.72 3.96 7.30
CA GLY A 226 0.77 3.34 6.38
C GLY A 226 0.34 1.91 6.76
N TYR A 227 0.54 0.96 5.83
CA TYR A 227 0.22 -0.45 6.05
C TYR A 227 0.97 -1.09 7.22
N ALA A 228 2.16 -0.63 7.58
CA ALA A 228 2.90 -1.20 8.71
C ALA A 228 2.16 -0.96 10.03
N VAL A 229 1.63 0.26 10.23
CA VAL A 229 0.86 0.60 11.42
C VAL A 229 -0.51 -0.06 11.39
N ALA A 230 -1.20 -0.06 10.24
CA ALA A 230 -2.46 -0.80 10.08
C ALA A 230 -2.29 -2.31 10.34
N ALA A 231 -1.16 -2.91 9.94
CA ALA A 231 -0.88 -4.31 10.19
C ALA A 231 -0.60 -4.60 11.67
N LYS A 232 0.00 -3.65 12.39
CA LYS A 232 0.16 -3.74 13.85
C LYS A 232 -1.20 -3.74 14.53
N ASP A 233 -2.05 -2.76 14.18
CA ASP A 233 -3.42 -2.61 14.67
C ASP A 233 -4.27 -3.89 14.48
N MET A 234 -4.18 -4.51 13.31
CA MET A 234 -4.86 -5.79 13.03
C MET A 234 -4.32 -6.95 13.87
N LYS A 235 -2.99 -7.03 14.06
CA LYS A 235 -2.36 -8.11 14.85
C LYS A 235 -2.70 -8.02 16.32
N ASP A 236 -2.86 -6.82 16.85
CA ASP A 236 -3.24 -6.63 18.25
C ASP A 236 -4.69 -7.09 18.47
N ARG A 237 -5.62 -6.76 17.57
CA ARG A 237 -6.99 -7.34 17.56
C ARG A 237 -7.04 -8.86 17.41
N LEU A 238 -6.11 -9.45 16.65
CA LEU A 238 -5.99 -10.91 16.54
C LEU A 238 -5.61 -11.55 17.88
N LYS A 239 -4.72 -10.91 18.67
CA LYS A 239 -4.33 -11.41 19.99
C LYS A 239 -5.47 -11.27 21.01
N GLU A 240 -6.23 -10.18 20.95
CA GLU A 240 -7.42 -9.96 21.79
C GLU A 240 -8.46 -11.07 21.55
N ASN A 241 -8.83 -11.34 20.29
CA ASN A 241 -9.74 -12.44 19.94
C ASN A 241 -9.22 -13.83 20.41
N ALA A 242 -7.91 -14.07 20.32
CA ALA A 242 -7.30 -15.31 20.81
C ALA A 242 -7.34 -15.43 22.35
N THR A 243 -7.42 -14.31 23.06
CA THR A 243 -7.51 -14.28 24.53
C THR A 243 -8.96 -14.48 24.98
N ASP A 244 -9.92 -13.82 24.31
CA ASP A 244 -11.34 -13.95 24.60
C ASP A 244 -11.87 -15.37 24.34
N SER A 245 -11.44 -15.98 23.22
CA SER A 245 -11.76 -17.38 22.91
C SER A 245 -11.21 -18.37 23.95
N LYS A 246 -10.01 -18.11 24.51
CA LYS A 246 -9.44 -18.93 25.59
C LYS A 246 -10.13 -18.69 26.94
N SER A 247 -10.61 -17.48 27.20
CA SER A 247 -11.38 -17.15 28.41
C SER A 247 -12.77 -17.78 28.39
N ALA A 248 -13.44 -17.81 27.23
CA ALA A 248 -14.75 -18.45 27.07
C ALA A 248 -14.73 -19.99 27.24
N PHE A 249 -13.55 -20.61 27.08
CA PHE A 249 -13.34 -22.06 27.28
C PHE A 249 -12.93 -22.44 28.71
N ARG A 250 -12.66 -21.48 29.60
CA ARG A 250 -12.50 -21.75 31.03
C ARG A 250 -13.87 -21.74 31.68
N THR A 251 -14.50 -22.91 31.80
CA THR A 251 -15.58 -23.10 32.77
C THR A 251 -15.05 -22.73 34.17
N PRO A 252 -15.85 -22.08 35.04
CA PRO A 252 -15.48 -21.95 36.44
C PRO A 252 -15.41 -23.37 36.99
N VAL A 253 -14.22 -23.79 37.42
CA VAL A 253 -14.11 -24.95 38.31
C VAL A 253 -14.76 -24.50 39.60
N ASN A 254 -15.94 -25.07 39.88
CA ASN A 254 -16.62 -24.86 41.15
C ASN A 254 -15.69 -25.41 42.25
N PRO A 255 -15.31 -24.64 43.28
CA PRO A 255 -14.40 -25.12 44.32
C PRO A 255 -14.97 -26.19 45.26
N ASP A 256 -16.20 -26.67 45.03
CA ASP A 256 -16.96 -27.52 45.96
C ASP A 256 -17.41 -28.86 45.34
N ASP A 257 -16.53 -29.60 44.65
CA ASP A 257 -16.70 -31.03 44.34
C ASP A 257 -15.42 -31.83 44.67
#